data_AF-A0A8T5KCW1-F1
#
_entry.id   AF-A0A8T5KCW1-F1
#
_cell.length_a   1.000
_cell.length_b   1.000
_cell.length_c   1.000
_cell.angle_alpha   90.00
_cell.angle_beta   90.00
_cell.angle_gamma   90.00
#
_symmetry.space_group_name_H-M   'P 1'
#
loop_
_entity.id
_entity.type
_entity.pdbx_description
1 polymer ?
#
loop_
_entity_poly.entity_id
_entity_poly.type
_entity_poly.pdbx_seq_one_letter_code
_entity_poly.pdbx_strand_id
1 'polypeptide(L)'
;MQADSEEQPESSWLAMSRDAFDTSCDYYDAEVRKQVEKSVSHFHGKHPAGSKYLSAAYKFRSKGFRPKTRAIIRRNEAAAAAALFSTVDAVDIQPELEMDEAQRVSAVLLKDLLAYRLDNSIPWFRTALGAYQDSLTTGTVISHQYWDFEESSNYTPITQDDGEYVLDDEGGVALTEDREVVSDKPVIELRPVENVRFSPASDWTDPINSSPYLI
;
A
#
# COMPACT_ATOMS: atom_id res chain seq x y z
N MET A 1 48.93 5.92 -11.08
CA MET A 1 48.51 4.54 -11.39
C MET A 1 47.05 4.46 -10.95
N GLN A 2 46.16 4.90 -11.83
CA GLN A 2 44.71 4.89 -11.60
C GLN A 2 44.26 3.49 -11.97
N ALA A 3 43.62 2.80 -11.01
CA ALA A 3 43.00 1.52 -11.28
C ALA A 3 41.77 1.79 -12.16
N ASP A 4 41.86 1.40 -13.43
CA ASP A 4 40.71 1.27 -14.32
C ASP A 4 39.79 0.23 -13.70
N SER A 5 38.68 0.68 -13.12
CA SER A 5 37.58 -0.20 -12.72
C SER A 5 36.93 -0.70 -14.00
N GLU A 6 37.20 -1.96 -14.36
CA GLU A 6 36.51 -2.66 -15.44
C GLU A 6 35.00 -2.67 -15.15
N GLU A 7 34.25 -1.82 -15.86
CA GLU A 7 32.78 -1.84 -15.87
C GLU A 7 32.33 -3.19 -16.45
N GLN A 8 31.86 -4.08 -15.58
CA GLN A 8 31.19 -5.30 -16.03
C GLN A 8 29.98 -4.91 -16.89
N PRO A 9 29.74 -5.57 -18.04
CA PRO A 9 28.58 -5.26 -18.88
C PRO A 9 27.32 -5.38 -18.03
N GLU A 10 26.55 -4.27 -17.93
CA GLU A 10 25.28 -4.26 -17.20
C GLU A 10 24.44 -5.44 -17.65
N SER A 11 23.98 -6.25 -16.69
CA SER A 11 23.10 -7.38 -17.01
C SER A 11 21.90 -6.87 -17.80
N SER A 12 21.47 -7.59 -18.84
CA SER A 12 20.37 -7.16 -19.72
C SER A 12 19.10 -6.75 -18.96
N TRP A 13 18.87 -7.33 -17.78
CA TRP A 13 17.75 -7.02 -16.90
C TRP A 13 17.90 -5.66 -16.21
N LEU A 14 19.11 -5.30 -15.77
CA LEU A 14 19.38 -3.98 -15.16
C LEU A 14 19.18 -2.85 -16.18
N ALA A 15 19.67 -3.04 -17.41
CA ALA A 15 19.46 -2.09 -18.49
C ALA A 15 17.95 -1.91 -18.79
N MET A 16 17.21 -3.02 -18.91
CA MET A 16 15.76 -2.97 -19.14
C MET A 16 14.99 -2.31 -17.99
N SER A 17 15.35 -2.57 -16.74
CA SER A 17 14.73 -1.94 -15.57
C SER A 17 15.00 -0.43 -15.54
N ARG A 18 16.22 -0.01 -15.89
CA ARG A 18 16.60 1.39 -15.97
C ARG A 18 15.84 2.12 -17.07
N ASP A 19 15.79 1.55 -18.27
CA ASP A 19 15.05 2.11 -19.41
C ASP A 19 13.56 2.25 -19.09
N ALA A 20 12.96 1.25 -18.44
CA ALA A 20 11.58 1.28 -18.00
C ALA A 20 11.33 2.39 -16.96
N PHE A 21 12.24 2.52 -15.98
CA PHE A 21 12.16 3.56 -14.96
C PHE A 21 12.27 4.97 -15.57
N ASP A 22 13.28 5.21 -16.39
CA ASP A 22 13.53 6.52 -17.01
C ASP A 22 12.35 6.93 -17.92
N THR A 23 11.91 6.02 -18.81
CA THR A 23 10.76 6.24 -19.69
C THR A 23 9.48 6.55 -18.90
N SER A 24 9.26 5.84 -17.80
CA SER A 24 8.08 6.07 -16.95
C SER A 24 8.14 7.38 -16.18
N CYS A 25 9.33 7.79 -15.73
CA CYS A 25 9.52 9.05 -15.03
C CYS A 25 9.29 10.23 -15.98
N ASP A 26 9.84 10.16 -17.19
CA ASP A 26 9.63 11.19 -18.22
C ASP A 26 8.14 11.33 -18.57
N TYR A 27 7.43 10.21 -18.74
CA TYR A 27 6.00 10.23 -19.00
C TYR A 27 5.19 10.79 -17.82
N TYR A 28 5.46 10.31 -16.61
CA TYR A 28 4.77 10.76 -15.40
C TYR A 28 4.96 12.28 -15.21
N ASP A 29 6.16 12.79 -15.44
CA ASP A 29 6.50 14.20 -15.24
C ASP A 29 5.90 15.10 -16.32
N ALA A 30 5.84 14.62 -17.56
CA ALA A 30 5.26 15.35 -18.67
C ALA A 30 3.74 15.51 -18.54
N GLU A 31 3.04 14.40 -18.29
CA GLU A 31 1.58 14.29 -18.44
C GLU A 31 0.84 14.25 -17.09
N VAL A 32 1.25 13.39 -16.16
CA VAL A 32 0.46 13.05 -14.96
C VAL A 32 0.71 14.02 -13.80
N ARG A 33 1.97 14.36 -13.53
CA ARG A 33 2.41 15.11 -12.34
C ARG A 33 1.68 16.44 -12.17
N LYS A 34 1.54 17.22 -13.26
CA LYS A 34 0.91 18.55 -13.21
C LYS A 34 -0.56 18.48 -12.77
N GLN A 35 -1.28 17.44 -13.19
CA GLN A 35 -2.67 17.25 -12.82
C GLN A 35 -2.78 16.83 -11.35
N VAL A 36 -1.97 15.87 -10.94
CA VAL A 36 -1.94 15.36 -9.55
C VAL A 36 -1.58 16.48 -8.57
N GLU A 37 -0.48 17.21 -8.81
CA GLU A 37 -0.04 18.32 -7.96
C GLU A 37 -1.10 19.42 -7.82
N LYS A 38 -1.79 19.73 -8.93
CA LYS A 38 -2.88 20.71 -8.94
C LYS A 38 -4.06 20.23 -8.09
N SER A 39 -4.47 18.98 -8.25
CA SER A 39 -5.57 18.39 -7.49
C SER A 39 -5.26 18.34 -5.99
N VAL A 40 -4.07 17.88 -5.61
CA VAL A 40 -3.60 17.84 -4.22
C VAL A 40 -3.54 19.26 -3.64
N SER A 41 -3.01 20.23 -4.39
CA SER A 41 -2.98 21.64 -3.97
C SER A 41 -4.39 22.19 -3.72
N HIS A 42 -5.34 21.91 -4.63
CA HIS A 42 -6.74 22.31 -4.46
C HIS A 42 -7.39 21.66 -3.25
N PHE A 43 -7.13 20.38 -2.99
CA PHE A 43 -7.64 19.69 -1.80
C PHE A 43 -7.11 20.34 -0.51
N HIS A 44 -5.85 20.74 -0.48
CA HIS A 44 -5.25 21.47 0.65
C HIS A 44 -5.62 22.94 0.73
N GLY A 45 -6.41 23.48 -0.22
CA GLY A 45 -6.73 24.91 -0.26
C GLY A 45 -5.52 25.80 -0.57
N LYS A 46 -4.53 25.27 -1.29
CA LYS A 46 -3.34 25.98 -1.75
C LYS A 46 -3.44 26.28 -3.25
N HIS A 47 -2.83 27.39 -3.66
CA HIS A 47 -2.66 27.68 -5.09
C HIS A 47 -1.79 26.59 -5.73
N PRO A 48 -2.11 26.12 -6.95
CA PRO A 48 -1.27 25.17 -7.67
C PRO A 48 0.07 25.81 -8.05
N ALA A 49 1.06 24.96 -8.32
CA ALA A 49 2.36 25.38 -8.84
C ALA A 49 2.18 26.23 -10.12
N GLY A 50 2.96 27.29 -10.25
CA GLY A 50 2.84 28.24 -11.37
C GLY A 50 1.69 29.25 -11.27
N SER A 51 0.90 29.26 -10.18
CA SER A 51 -0.12 30.29 -9.95
C SER A 51 0.51 31.68 -9.85
N LYS A 52 -0.13 32.68 -10.50
CA LYS A 52 0.28 34.10 -10.44
C LYS A 52 0.43 34.62 -9.01
N TYR A 53 -0.32 34.07 -8.05
CA TYR A 53 -0.30 34.47 -6.64
C TYR A 53 0.96 34.03 -5.88
N LEU A 54 1.76 33.12 -6.45
CA LEU A 54 3.06 32.71 -5.93
C LEU A 54 4.22 33.58 -6.49
N SER A 55 3.98 34.35 -7.54
CA SER A 55 4.99 35.22 -8.15
C SER A 55 5.35 36.43 -7.27
N ALA A 56 6.57 36.95 -7.45
CA ALA A 56 7.05 38.13 -6.73
C ALA A 56 6.17 39.38 -6.95
N ALA A 57 5.59 39.52 -8.14
CA ALA A 57 4.70 40.62 -8.49
C ALA A 57 3.42 40.67 -7.64
N TYR A 58 2.96 39.52 -7.13
CA TYR A 58 1.74 39.41 -6.31
C TYR A 58 2.04 39.23 -4.81
N LYS A 59 3.29 39.47 -4.36
CA LYS A 59 3.71 39.29 -2.96
C LYS A 59 2.84 40.05 -1.96
N PHE A 60 2.43 41.28 -2.29
CA PHE A 60 1.63 42.15 -1.43
C PHE A 60 0.11 42.01 -1.63
N ARG A 61 -0.35 41.08 -2.49
CA ARG A 61 -1.78 40.83 -2.71
C ARG A 61 -2.29 39.74 -1.75
N SER A 62 -3.60 39.76 -1.49
CA SER A 62 -4.23 38.68 -0.72
C SER A 62 -4.11 37.35 -1.45
N LYS A 63 -3.74 36.30 -0.71
CA LYS A 63 -3.52 34.94 -1.23
C LYS A 63 -4.64 33.96 -0.86
N GLY A 64 -5.77 34.47 -0.37
CA GLY A 64 -6.90 33.63 0.03
C GLY A 64 -7.37 32.73 -1.11
N PHE A 65 -7.30 31.42 -0.90
CA PHE A 65 -7.74 30.41 -1.86
C PHE A 65 -8.61 29.39 -1.13
N ARG A 66 -9.89 29.33 -1.54
CA ARG A 66 -10.88 28.44 -0.92
C ARG A 66 -11.64 27.71 -2.03
N PRO A 67 -11.02 26.70 -2.66
CA PRO A 67 -11.68 25.90 -3.68
C PRO A 67 -12.80 25.08 -3.06
N LYS A 68 -13.88 24.84 -3.81
CA LYS A 68 -15.00 24.01 -3.36
C LYS A 68 -14.63 22.53 -3.26
N THR A 69 -13.51 22.11 -3.87
CA THR A 69 -13.01 20.73 -3.91
C THR A 69 -12.98 20.09 -2.52
N ARG A 70 -12.30 20.71 -1.54
CA ARG A 70 -12.22 20.18 -0.17
C ARG A 70 -13.60 20.06 0.50
N ALA A 71 -14.47 21.05 0.31
CA ALA A 71 -15.80 21.05 0.91
C ALA A 71 -16.70 19.95 0.31
N ILE A 72 -16.60 19.73 -1.00
CA ILE A 72 -17.32 18.66 -1.70
C ILE A 72 -16.80 17.29 -1.28
N ILE A 73 -15.47 17.09 -1.25
CA ILE A 73 -14.86 15.82 -0.83
C ILE A 73 -15.27 15.48 0.59
N ARG A 74 -15.23 16.44 1.53
CA ARG A 74 -15.68 16.23 2.91
C ARG A 74 -17.17 15.88 3.01
N ARG A 75 -18.01 16.46 2.16
CA ARG A 75 -19.44 16.10 2.08
C ARG A 75 -19.62 14.67 1.58
N ASN A 76 -18.85 14.27 0.57
CA ASN A 76 -18.91 12.92 0.02
C ASN A 76 -18.34 11.90 1.02
N GLU A 77 -17.24 12.21 1.71
CA GLU A 77 -16.68 11.39 2.80
C GLU A 77 -17.72 11.14 3.89
N ALA A 78 -18.48 12.17 4.29
CA ALA A 78 -19.55 12.01 5.29
C ALA A 78 -20.67 11.09 4.79
N ALA A 79 -21.05 11.20 3.51
CA ALA A 79 -22.03 10.31 2.90
C ALA A 79 -21.51 8.86 2.80
N ALA A 80 -20.25 8.68 2.39
CA ALA A 80 -19.60 7.37 2.33
C ALA A 80 -19.48 6.73 3.71
N ALA A 81 -19.06 7.49 4.73
CA ALA A 81 -19.01 7.01 6.10
C ALA A 81 -20.39 6.58 6.61
N ALA A 82 -21.44 7.38 6.34
CA ALA A 82 -22.81 7.01 6.70
C ALA A 82 -23.26 5.72 6.01
N ALA A 83 -22.90 5.52 4.75
CA ALA A 83 -23.20 4.28 4.02
C ALA A 83 -22.45 3.07 4.62
N LEU A 84 -21.14 3.21 4.88
CA LEU A 84 -20.31 2.15 5.45
C LEU A 84 -20.71 1.77 6.88
N PHE A 85 -21.22 2.71 7.68
CA PHE A 85 -21.74 2.41 9.02
C PHE A 85 -23.22 2.00 9.03
N SER A 86 -23.92 2.09 7.90
CA SER A 86 -25.32 1.63 7.83
C SER A 86 -25.43 0.10 7.77
N THR A 87 -24.36 -0.57 7.33
CA THR A 87 -24.28 -2.03 7.29
C THR A 87 -23.77 -2.58 8.62
N VAL A 88 -24.38 -3.67 9.09
CA VAL A 88 -23.95 -4.36 10.31
C VAL A 88 -22.62 -5.07 10.09
N ASP A 89 -22.52 -5.79 8.98
CA ASP A 89 -21.31 -6.51 8.58
C ASP A 89 -20.49 -5.68 7.58
N ALA A 90 -19.16 -5.74 7.68
CA ALA A 90 -18.25 -5.05 6.76
C ALA A 90 -18.14 -5.74 5.40
N VAL A 91 -18.30 -7.07 5.34
CA VAL A 91 -18.19 -7.89 4.12
C VAL A 91 -19.27 -8.97 4.13
N ASP A 92 -19.84 -9.23 2.96
CA ASP A 92 -20.70 -10.38 2.71
C ASP A 92 -19.98 -11.39 1.81
N ILE A 93 -19.83 -12.63 2.30
CA ILE A 93 -19.18 -13.72 1.57
C ILE A 93 -20.22 -14.80 1.33
N GLN A 94 -20.43 -15.13 0.06
CA GLN A 94 -21.42 -16.11 -0.38
C GLN A 94 -20.71 -17.28 -1.08
N PRO A 95 -21.24 -18.51 -0.94
CA PRO A 95 -20.74 -19.65 -1.71
C PRO A 95 -21.07 -19.47 -3.20
N GLU A 96 -20.20 -19.92 -4.09
CA GLU A 96 -20.47 -19.92 -5.54
C GLU A 96 -21.65 -20.85 -5.88
N LEU A 97 -21.68 -22.03 -5.25
CA LEU A 97 -22.76 -23.01 -5.36
C LEU A 97 -23.38 -23.27 -3.98
N GLU A 98 -24.57 -22.71 -3.77
CA GLU A 98 -25.29 -22.87 -2.50
C GLU A 98 -25.69 -24.32 -2.20
N MET A 99 -25.80 -25.18 -3.22
CA MET A 99 -26.17 -26.59 -3.04
C MET A 99 -25.05 -27.44 -2.43
N ASP A 100 -23.78 -27.04 -2.62
CA ASP A 100 -22.63 -27.76 -2.08
C ASP A 100 -22.40 -27.39 -0.60
N GLU A 101 -22.43 -28.40 0.27
CA GLU A 101 -22.25 -28.21 1.70
C GLU A 101 -20.84 -27.70 2.05
N ALA A 102 -19.82 -28.19 1.34
CA ALA A 102 -18.44 -27.78 1.61
C ALA A 102 -18.25 -26.27 1.35
N GLN A 103 -18.85 -25.75 0.27
CA GLN A 103 -18.78 -24.33 -0.07
C GLN A 103 -19.56 -23.46 0.91
N ARG A 104 -20.75 -23.90 1.35
CA ARG A 104 -21.51 -23.17 2.38
C ARG A 104 -20.71 -23.02 3.67
N VAL A 105 -20.12 -24.11 4.15
CA VAL A 105 -19.31 -24.11 5.38
C VAL A 105 -18.06 -23.24 5.19
N SER A 106 -17.41 -23.32 4.03
CA SER A 106 -16.24 -22.50 3.72
C SER A 106 -16.56 -21.01 3.70
N ALA A 107 -17.69 -20.60 3.10
CA ALA A 107 -18.11 -19.20 3.06
C ALA A 107 -18.35 -18.62 4.46
N VAL A 108 -19.01 -19.39 5.35
CA VAL A 108 -19.20 -19.00 6.76
C VAL A 108 -17.87 -18.84 7.48
N LEU A 109 -16.98 -19.82 7.34
CA LEU A 109 -15.67 -19.80 7.98
C LEU A 109 -14.84 -18.60 7.50
N LEU A 110 -14.79 -18.37 6.19
CA LEU A 110 -14.07 -17.23 5.60
C LEU A 110 -14.66 -15.90 6.05
N LYS A 111 -16.00 -15.80 6.17
CA LYS A 111 -16.67 -14.59 6.67
C LYS A 111 -16.22 -14.29 8.09
N ASP A 112 -16.24 -15.27 8.97
CA ASP A 112 -15.83 -15.11 10.37
C ASP A 112 -14.34 -14.78 10.50
N LEU A 113 -13.47 -15.45 9.74
CA LEU A 113 -12.03 -15.15 9.72
C LEU A 113 -11.75 -13.74 9.22
N LEU A 114 -12.41 -13.32 8.13
CA LEU A 114 -12.21 -12.00 7.55
C LEU A 114 -12.74 -10.91 8.50
N ALA A 115 -13.92 -11.11 9.09
CA ALA A 115 -14.46 -10.19 10.10
C ALA A 115 -13.51 -10.03 11.29
N TYR A 116 -12.97 -11.14 11.82
CA TYR A 116 -11.97 -11.10 12.88
C TYR A 116 -10.73 -10.27 12.48
N ARG A 117 -10.24 -10.43 11.24
CA ARG A 117 -9.09 -9.67 10.75
C ARG A 117 -9.40 -8.19 10.54
N LEU A 118 -10.60 -7.84 10.06
CA LEU A 118 -11.03 -6.44 9.91
C LEU A 118 -11.17 -5.73 11.27
N ASP A 119 -11.61 -6.42 12.31
CA ASP A 119 -11.75 -5.79 13.63
C ASP A 119 -10.41 -5.64 14.36
N ASN A 120 -9.51 -6.62 14.23
CA ASN A 120 -8.29 -6.68 15.04
C ASN A 120 -7.02 -6.20 14.32
N SER A 121 -6.87 -6.50 13.03
CA SER A 121 -5.59 -6.33 12.31
C SER A 121 -5.62 -5.25 11.23
N ILE A 122 -6.68 -5.21 10.41
CA ILE A 122 -6.77 -4.31 9.26
C ILE A 122 -7.59 -3.09 9.67
N PRO A 123 -7.06 -1.85 9.61
CA PRO A 123 -7.82 -0.64 9.90
C PRO A 123 -8.78 -0.29 8.73
N TRP A 124 -9.70 -1.19 8.40
CA TRP A 124 -10.47 -1.21 7.16
C TRP A 124 -11.25 0.07 6.91
N PHE A 125 -11.85 0.66 7.94
CA PHE A 125 -12.63 1.88 7.80
C PHE A 125 -11.75 3.06 7.39
N ARG A 126 -10.54 3.16 7.96
CA ARG A 126 -9.58 4.22 7.60
C ARG A 126 -9.05 4.00 6.19
N THR A 127 -8.76 2.75 5.83
CA THR A 127 -8.29 2.39 4.49
C THR A 127 -9.36 2.68 3.44
N ALA A 128 -10.62 2.29 3.68
CA ALA A 128 -11.72 2.54 2.75
C ALA A 128 -12.02 4.05 2.60
N LEU A 129 -12.04 4.80 3.71
CA LEU A 129 -12.29 6.24 3.66
C LEU A 129 -11.11 7.01 3.02
N GLY A 130 -9.88 6.60 3.28
CA GLY A 130 -8.68 7.13 2.64
C GLY A 130 -8.69 6.88 1.13
N ALA A 131 -8.99 5.64 0.72
CA ALA A 131 -9.17 5.28 -0.69
C ALA A 131 -10.25 6.13 -1.36
N TYR A 132 -11.38 6.34 -0.67
CA TYR A 132 -12.44 7.18 -1.19
C TYR A 132 -11.99 8.65 -1.37
N GLN A 133 -11.22 9.20 -0.42
CA GLN A 133 -10.65 10.54 -0.54
C GLN A 133 -9.68 10.65 -1.73
N ASP A 134 -8.81 9.65 -1.93
CA ASP A 134 -7.84 9.63 -3.01
C ASP A 134 -8.53 9.51 -4.37
N SER A 135 -9.55 8.65 -4.49
CA SER A 135 -10.35 8.54 -5.72
C SER A 135 -10.99 9.87 -6.15
N LEU A 136 -11.42 10.70 -5.19
CA LEU A 136 -12.00 12.02 -5.50
C LEU A 136 -10.94 13.11 -5.73
N THR A 137 -9.71 12.90 -5.25
CA THR A 137 -8.63 13.89 -5.36
C THR A 137 -7.81 13.67 -6.62
N THR A 138 -7.19 12.50 -6.76
CA THR A 138 -6.29 12.16 -7.87
C THR A 138 -7.00 11.36 -8.96
N GLY A 139 -8.15 10.75 -8.66
CA GLY A 139 -8.89 9.90 -9.60
C GLY A 139 -8.48 8.43 -9.55
N THR A 140 -7.38 8.10 -8.88
CA THR A 140 -6.81 6.75 -8.84
C THR A 140 -6.49 6.36 -7.41
N VAL A 141 -6.76 5.11 -7.06
CA VAL A 141 -6.46 4.54 -5.75
C VAL A 141 -5.54 3.36 -5.97
N ILE A 142 -4.44 3.32 -5.23
CA ILE A 142 -3.50 2.21 -5.28
C ILE A 142 -3.39 1.63 -3.87
N SER A 143 -3.70 0.35 -3.74
CA SER A 143 -3.60 -0.39 -2.50
C SER A 143 -2.54 -1.48 -2.64
N HIS A 144 -1.60 -1.51 -1.71
CA HIS A 144 -0.56 -2.52 -1.60
C HIS A 144 -0.95 -3.49 -0.49
N GLN A 145 -1.23 -4.73 -0.86
CA GLN A 145 -1.50 -5.82 0.09
C GLN A 145 -0.25 -6.66 0.25
N TYR A 146 0.17 -6.87 1.49
CA TYR A 146 1.26 -7.79 1.82
C TYR A 146 0.98 -8.47 3.16
N TRP A 147 1.74 -9.51 3.43
CA TRP A 147 1.66 -10.24 4.69
C TRP A 147 2.83 -9.83 5.58
N ASP A 148 2.52 -9.32 6.77
CA ASP A 148 3.51 -8.96 7.79
C ASP A 148 3.78 -10.20 8.64
N PHE A 149 4.90 -10.86 8.32
CA PHE A 149 5.37 -12.06 9.00
C PHE A 149 6.72 -11.80 9.65
N GLU A 150 6.79 -12.00 10.96
CA GLU A 150 8.02 -11.88 11.75
C GLU A 150 8.14 -13.09 12.68
N GLU A 151 9.26 -13.81 12.59
CA GLU A 151 9.61 -14.93 13.47
C GLU A 151 10.85 -14.57 14.30
N SER A 152 10.81 -14.90 15.59
CA SER A 152 11.96 -14.81 16.50
C SER A 152 12.38 -16.21 16.92
N SER A 153 13.65 -16.55 16.69
CA SER A 153 14.26 -17.79 17.19
C SER A 153 14.82 -17.55 18.58
N ASN A 154 14.27 -18.23 19.58
CA ASN A 154 14.78 -18.26 20.94
C ASN A 154 15.50 -19.58 21.18
N TYR A 155 16.71 -19.52 21.76
CA TYR A 155 17.47 -20.71 22.11
C TYR A 155 17.31 -21.00 23.59
N THR A 156 16.59 -22.07 23.92
CA THR A 156 16.38 -22.50 25.31
C THR A 156 17.26 -23.71 25.60
N PRO A 157 17.99 -23.74 26.74
CA PRO A 157 18.78 -24.90 27.12
C PRO A 157 17.87 -26.07 27.51
N ILE A 158 18.13 -27.24 26.91
CA ILE A 158 17.39 -28.46 27.19
C ILE A 158 17.74 -28.93 28.59
N THR A 159 16.73 -29.10 29.44
CA THR A 159 16.89 -29.56 30.82
C THR A 159 16.18 -30.91 30.99
N GLN A 160 16.82 -31.87 31.65
CA GLN A 160 16.20 -33.15 32.03
C GLN A 160 15.21 -33.00 33.19
N ASP A 161 14.38 -34.02 33.43
CA ASP A 161 13.37 -34.08 34.51
C ASP A 161 13.96 -33.82 35.92
N ASP A 162 15.26 -34.02 36.10
CA ASP A 162 15.99 -33.81 37.36
C ASP A 162 16.63 -32.41 37.49
N GLY A 163 16.44 -31.52 36.51
CA GLY A 163 16.94 -30.14 36.54
C GLY A 163 18.37 -29.94 36.02
N GLU A 164 19.01 -30.99 35.51
CA GLU A 164 20.34 -30.91 34.88
C GLU A 164 20.26 -30.58 33.38
N TYR A 165 21.20 -29.78 32.89
CA TYR A 165 21.32 -29.42 31.47
C TYR A 165 21.83 -30.61 30.66
N VAL A 166 21.16 -30.92 29.54
CA VAL A 166 21.65 -31.91 28.58
C VAL A 166 22.87 -31.34 27.89
N LEU A 167 23.95 -32.12 27.83
CA LEU A 167 25.18 -31.73 27.14
C LEU A 167 25.16 -32.25 25.70
N ASP A 168 25.58 -31.41 24.76
CA ASP A 168 25.84 -31.76 23.36
C ASP A 168 27.13 -32.57 23.22
N ASP A 169 27.39 -33.16 22.05
CA ASP A 169 28.52 -34.05 21.76
C ASP A 169 29.90 -33.39 22.00
N GLU A 170 29.95 -32.06 22.06
CA GLU A 170 31.15 -31.24 22.34
C GLU A 170 31.25 -30.79 23.82
N GLY A 171 30.36 -31.24 24.69
CA GLY A 171 30.36 -30.93 26.13
C GLY A 171 29.80 -29.54 26.50
N GLY A 172 29.18 -28.84 25.55
CA GLY A 172 28.39 -27.63 25.79
C GLY A 172 26.93 -27.94 26.14
N VAL A 173 26.17 -26.96 26.63
CA VAL A 173 24.74 -27.15 26.91
C VAL A 173 23.97 -27.26 25.58
N ALA A 174 23.21 -28.33 25.40
CA ALA A 174 22.34 -28.53 24.24
C ALA A 174 21.20 -27.49 24.26
N LEU A 175 21.06 -26.75 23.15
CA LEU A 175 20.04 -25.72 22.97
C LEU A 175 18.96 -26.22 22.01
N THR A 176 17.69 -26.06 22.36
CA THR A 176 16.56 -26.18 21.43
C THR A 176 16.30 -24.83 20.77
N GLU A 177 16.06 -24.83 19.46
CA GLU A 177 15.55 -23.66 18.73
C GLU A 177 14.03 -23.64 18.82
N ASP A 178 13.48 -22.79 19.69
CA ASP A 178 12.06 -22.49 19.75
C ASP A 178 11.75 -21.30 18.83
N ARG A 179 10.93 -21.53 17.81
CA ARG A 179 10.46 -20.48 16.90
C ARG A 179 9.16 -19.90 17.41
N GLU A 180 9.16 -18.61 17.75
CA GLU A 180 7.98 -17.87 18.14
C GLU A 180 7.58 -16.90 17.02
N VAL A 181 6.32 -17.00 16.57
CA VAL A 181 5.76 -16.08 15.57
C VAL A 181 5.37 -14.78 16.27
N VAL A 182 6.10 -13.71 15.98
CA VAL A 182 5.94 -12.38 16.59
C VAL A 182 4.81 -11.60 15.91
N SER A 183 4.74 -11.64 14.58
CA SER A 183 3.70 -10.98 13.79
C SER A 183 3.24 -11.93 12.68
N ASP A 184 1.92 -12.07 12.54
CA ASP A 184 1.28 -12.85 11.48
C ASP A 184 -0.05 -12.21 11.09
N LYS A 185 0.00 -11.22 10.21
CA LYS A 185 -1.22 -10.49 9.80
C LYS A 185 -1.15 -9.95 8.37
N PRO A 186 -2.30 -9.92 7.67
CA PRO A 186 -2.44 -9.19 6.41
C PRO A 186 -2.43 -7.68 6.67
N VAL A 187 -1.70 -6.95 5.83
CA VAL A 187 -1.64 -5.49 5.87
C VAL A 187 -2.09 -4.92 4.53
N ILE A 188 -2.92 -3.87 4.59
CA ILE A 188 -3.37 -3.10 3.42
C ILE A 188 -2.93 -1.66 3.61
N GLU A 189 -2.02 -1.20 2.75
CA GLU A 189 -1.51 0.17 2.76
C GLU A 189 -1.91 0.90 1.47
N LEU A 190 -2.34 2.15 1.60
CA LEU A 190 -2.60 3.00 0.42
C LEU A 190 -1.30 3.66 -0.02
N ARG A 191 -0.96 3.54 -1.30
CA ARG A 191 0.18 4.19 -1.91
C ARG A 191 -0.29 5.42 -2.70
N PRO A 192 0.31 6.60 -2.48
CA PRO A 192 0.09 7.76 -3.33
C PRO A 192 0.47 7.44 -4.77
N VAL A 193 -0.29 7.98 -5.73
CA VAL A 193 -0.03 7.77 -7.17
C VAL A 193 1.34 8.30 -7.59
N GLU A 194 1.89 9.28 -6.86
CA GLU A 194 3.22 9.83 -7.06
C GLU A 194 4.35 8.83 -6.80
N ASN A 195 4.07 7.76 -6.06
CA ASN A 195 5.03 6.71 -5.73
C ASN A 195 4.94 5.50 -6.65
N VAL A 196 4.04 5.51 -7.64
CA VAL A 196 3.85 4.39 -8.57
C VAL A 196 4.17 4.84 -9.98
N ARG A 197 4.82 3.97 -10.74
CA ARG A 197 5.15 4.20 -12.15
C ARG A 197 4.51 3.12 -13.01
N PHE A 198 4.04 3.56 -14.16
CA PHE A 198 3.44 2.71 -15.19
C PHE A 198 3.91 3.19 -16.56
N SER A 199 3.80 2.31 -17.55
CA SER A 199 4.28 2.58 -18.90
C SER A 199 3.42 3.63 -19.62
N PRO A 200 4.01 4.52 -20.43
CA PRO A 200 3.24 5.41 -21.32
C PRO A 200 2.38 4.66 -22.35
N ALA A 201 2.74 3.41 -22.68
CA ALA A 201 1.99 2.59 -23.63
C ALA A 201 0.75 1.94 -23.03
N SER A 202 0.50 2.14 -21.73
CA SER A 202 -0.68 1.62 -21.05
C SER A 202 -1.93 2.32 -21.56
N ASP A 203 -3.04 1.59 -21.67
CA ASP A 203 -4.35 2.17 -21.87
C ASP A 203 -4.66 3.14 -20.72
N TRP A 204 -5.04 4.37 -21.08
CA TRP A 204 -5.38 5.41 -20.13
C TRP A 204 -6.63 5.07 -19.30
N THR A 205 -7.47 4.14 -19.77
CA THR A 205 -8.64 3.65 -19.02
C THR A 205 -8.33 2.52 -18.04
N ASP A 206 -7.25 1.79 -18.26
CA ASP A 206 -6.79 0.69 -17.40
C ASP A 206 -5.25 0.62 -17.36
N PRO A 207 -4.58 1.62 -16.77
CA PRO A 207 -3.13 1.70 -16.78
C PRO A 207 -2.46 0.60 -15.96
N ILE A 208 -3.20 -0.07 -15.08
CA ILE A 208 -2.67 -1.10 -14.18
C ILE A 208 -2.57 -2.43 -14.92
N ASN A 209 -3.63 -2.90 -15.59
CA ASN A 209 -3.59 -4.20 -16.27
C ASN A 209 -2.96 -4.14 -17.67
N SER A 210 -2.97 -2.97 -18.31
CA SER A 210 -2.43 -2.80 -19.66
C SER A 210 -0.94 -2.43 -19.69
N SER A 211 -0.36 -2.02 -18.56
CA SER A 211 1.06 -1.66 -18.51
C SER A 211 1.96 -2.91 -18.50
N PRO A 212 3.02 -2.97 -19.33
CA PRO A 212 4.00 -4.06 -19.29
C PRO A 212 4.81 -4.10 -17.98
N TYR A 213 4.84 -3.02 -17.21
CA TYR A 213 5.51 -2.97 -15.91
C TYR A 213 4.79 -2.03 -14.94
N LEU A 214 4.88 -2.34 -13.65
CA LEU A 214 4.44 -1.48 -12.56
C LEU A 214 5.57 -1.43 -11.54
N ILE A 215 6.07 -0.24 -11.26
CA ILE A 215 7.21 0.02 -10.35
C ILE A 215 6.72 0.83 -9.16
#